data_AF-A0A8J3FK49-F1
#
_entry.id   AF-A0A8J3FK49-F1
#
_cell.length_a   1.000
_cell.length_b   1.000
_cell.length_c   1.000
_cell.angle_alpha   90.00
_cell.angle_beta   90.00
_cell.angle_gamma   90.00
#
_symmetry.space_group_name_H-M   'P 1'
#
loop_
_entity.id
_entity.type
_entity.pdbx_description
1 polymer ?
#
loop_
_entity_poly.entity_id
_entity_poly.type
_entity_poly.pdbx_seq_one_letter_code
_entity_poly.pdbx_strand_id
1 'polypeptide(L)'
;MKQLSIIFVALMIVSCNFPTSKKGNLLNQELLTVSDSISQLMSKYHYNPKELKKGDYLVLEKKVKNLAKRVKTKEEFITGFNELWENGPFSHVSLSFSERKSSEMAEFVDTLRVGNQSVSLQWADKTAILTVNTMMGVDTKERIFKAYREIASNEAKSLIIDLRNNKGGTFAGVPLVSHVLTDSVDVGIFVSRKWWKNNTREPKLEDVKNLKSWQGWSLKTFWNDIQEKPLTRVQFTPMYPHFNGHVYVLTSDKSASAAEFAIDALAHEEMVTIIGQTTAGEMLSQKMYDLPYGFQLSLPIAEYYSIRIGKIEGKGVKPDISIDQSVAMDLAILLINDVKLEDALKKVQLKIDRADEQPLGKDEIYLLGNMNDWGKKWSITPCFEYKGKGVYEAKVTLKKGIYEFKIAPMNWNFDFGANPNQEKVVLEEKISLSKAKGSKNLTLEIENDLKLKFSLDVSNEKSATLYIVKN
;
A
#
# COMPACT_ATOMS: atom_id res chain seq x y z
N MET A 1 -46.46 -1.78 73.82
CA MET A 1 -45.10 -1.98 74.37
C MET A 1 -44.31 -2.86 73.41
N LYS A 2 -43.16 -2.36 72.97
CA LYS A 2 -41.99 -3.03 72.35
C LYS A 2 -42.16 -4.45 71.78
N GLN A 3 -41.84 -4.63 70.50
CA GLN A 3 -40.55 -5.23 70.12
C GLN A 3 -40.25 -5.00 68.64
N LEU A 4 -39.13 -4.33 68.37
CA LEU A 4 -38.41 -4.39 67.10
C LEU A 4 -37.83 -5.80 66.94
N SER A 5 -37.88 -6.34 65.72
CA SER A 5 -36.92 -7.33 65.25
C SER A 5 -36.57 -7.01 63.80
N ILE A 6 -35.29 -6.68 63.62
CA ILE A 6 -34.63 -6.32 62.37
C ILE A 6 -34.45 -7.61 61.57
N ILE A 7 -35.06 -7.70 60.39
CA ILE A 7 -34.82 -8.78 59.43
C ILE A 7 -33.77 -8.27 58.43
N PHE A 8 -32.59 -8.89 58.48
CA PHE A 8 -31.55 -8.78 57.46
C PHE A 8 -32.07 -9.36 56.14
N VAL A 9 -32.26 -8.51 55.13
CA VAL A 9 -32.46 -8.97 53.75
C VAL A 9 -31.08 -9.23 53.14
N ALA A 10 -30.68 -10.50 53.12
CA ALA A 10 -29.56 -10.95 52.31
C ALA A 10 -29.98 -10.92 50.83
N LEU A 11 -29.53 -9.90 50.09
CA LEU A 11 -29.59 -9.93 48.63
C LEU A 11 -28.61 -11.01 48.14
N MET A 12 -29.13 -12.19 47.79
CA MET A 12 -28.41 -13.12 46.92
C MET A 12 -28.22 -12.45 45.56
N ILE A 13 -27.01 -11.98 45.29
CA ILE A 13 -26.57 -11.69 43.92
C ILE A 13 -26.47 -13.04 43.22
N VAL A 14 -27.50 -13.40 42.46
CA VAL A 14 -27.41 -14.44 41.44
C VAL A 14 -26.42 -13.94 40.40
N SER A 15 -25.19 -14.46 40.46
CA SER A 15 -24.24 -14.33 39.38
C SER A 15 -24.77 -15.11 38.18
N CYS A 16 -25.36 -14.41 37.22
CA CYS A 16 -25.60 -14.95 35.89
C CYS A 16 -24.24 -15.18 35.21
N ASN A 17 -23.66 -16.37 35.43
CA ASN A 17 -22.60 -16.90 34.60
C ASN A 17 -23.17 -17.19 33.20
N PHE A 18 -22.97 -16.27 32.26
CA PHE A 18 -23.16 -16.56 30.85
C PHE A 18 -22.12 -17.60 30.39
N PRO A 19 -22.51 -18.64 29.64
CA PRO A 19 -21.58 -19.67 29.18
C PRO A 19 -20.76 -19.14 28.00
N THR A 20 -19.60 -18.56 28.28
CA THR A 20 -18.63 -18.10 27.27
C THR A 20 -17.81 -19.25 26.65
N SER A 21 -17.96 -20.50 27.11
CA SER A 21 -17.09 -21.62 26.68
C SER A 21 -17.55 -22.39 25.43
N LYS A 22 -18.85 -22.51 25.14
CA LYS A 22 -19.34 -23.30 24.00
C LYS A 22 -19.19 -22.59 22.65
N LYS A 23 -19.47 -21.29 22.57
CA LYS A 23 -19.34 -20.51 21.31
C LYS A 23 -17.89 -20.33 20.87
N GLY A 24 -16.97 -20.10 21.82
CA GLY A 24 -15.54 -20.03 21.51
C GLY A 24 -15.00 -21.34 20.94
N ASN A 25 -15.39 -22.47 21.53
CA ASN A 25 -14.98 -23.80 21.04
C ASN A 25 -15.47 -24.05 19.59
N LEU A 26 -16.69 -23.62 19.24
CA LEU A 26 -17.21 -23.75 17.88
C LEU A 26 -16.43 -22.88 16.88
N LEU A 27 -16.21 -21.60 17.18
CA LEU A 27 -15.44 -20.72 16.30
C LEU A 27 -14.03 -21.26 16.03
N ASN A 28 -13.30 -21.66 17.08
CA ASN A 28 -11.94 -22.16 16.90
C ASN A 28 -11.91 -23.47 16.07
N GLN A 29 -12.96 -24.30 16.12
CA GLN A 29 -13.10 -25.46 15.24
C GLN A 29 -13.37 -25.06 13.77
N GLU A 30 -14.22 -24.06 13.53
CA GLU A 30 -14.44 -23.51 12.18
C GLU A 30 -13.11 -22.98 11.61
N LEU A 31 -12.36 -22.19 12.38
CA LEU A 31 -11.10 -21.61 11.95
C LEU A 31 -10.00 -22.66 11.73
N LEU A 32 -9.98 -23.74 12.52
CA LEU A 32 -9.10 -24.88 12.26
C LEU A 32 -9.44 -25.56 10.93
N THR A 33 -10.73 -25.73 10.64
CA THR A 33 -11.21 -26.27 9.35
C THR A 33 -10.82 -25.36 8.18
N VAL A 34 -10.92 -24.05 8.35
CA VAL A 34 -10.44 -23.05 7.37
C VAL A 34 -8.93 -23.19 7.18
N SER A 35 -8.15 -23.27 8.26
CA SER A 35 -6.70 -23.44 8.19
C SER A 35 -6.29 -24.73 7.47
N ASP A 36 -6.96 -25.85 7.73
CA ASP A 36 -6.68 -27.12 7.03
C ASP A 36 -7.08 -27.04 5.55
N SER A 37 -8.18 -26.33 5.23
CA SER A 37 -8.61 -26.09 3.86
C SER A 37 -7.62 -25.20 3.09
N ILE A 38 -7.03 -24.19 3.75
CA ILE A 38 -5.93 -23.39 3.19
C ILE A 38 -4.75 -24.28 2.82
N SER A 39 -4.29 -25.15 3.73
CA SER A 39 -3.20 -26.11 3.45
C SER A 39 -3.52 -27.04 2.28
N GLN A 40 -4.76 -27.52 2.17
CA GLN A 40 -5.21 -28.36 1.05
C GLN A 40 -5.17 -27.59 -0.28
N LEU A 41 -5.67 -26.35 -0.31
CA LEU A 41 -5.64 -25.51 -1.51
C LEU A 41 -4.21 -25.16 -1.92
N MET A 42 -3.34 -24.77 -0.98
CA MET A 42 -1.92 -24.53 -1.23
C MET A 42 -1.27 -25.76 -1.85
N SER A 43 -1.42 -26.93 -1.21
CA SER A 43 -0.88 -28.19 -1.73
C SER A 43 -1.38 -28.51 -3.14
N LYS A 44 -2.64 -28.22 -3.45
CA LYS A 44 -3.27 -28.51 -4.73
C LYS A 44 -2.86 -27.52 -5.84
N TYR A 45 -2.85 -26.23 -5.55
CA TYR A 45 -2.82 -25.17 -6.56
C TYR A 45 -1.59 -24.27 -6.55
N HIS A 46 -0.79 -24.22 -5.47
CA HIS A 46 0.40 -23.35 -5.42
C HIS A 46 1.32 -23.61 -6.59
N TYR A 47 1.82 -22.55 -7.22
CA TYR A 47 2.58 -22.66 -8.46
C TYR A 47 3.84 -23.55 -8.31
N ASN A 48 4.52 -23.55 -7.15
CA ASN A 48 5.71 -24.37 -6.94
C ASN A 48 5.58 -25.30 -5.72
N PRO A 49 5.21 -26.58 -5.91
CA PRO A 49 4.98 -27.51 -4.79
C PRO A 49 6.21 -27.73 -3.89
N LYS A 50 7.43 -27.41 -4.35
CA LYS A 50 8.65 -27.54 -3.53
C LYS A 50 8.73 -26.46 -2.46
N GLU A 51 8.15 -25.29 -2.67
CA GLU A 51 8.16 -24.21 -1.67
C GLU A 51 7.37 -24.58 -0.41
N LEU A 52 6.30 -25.35 -0.58
CA LEU A 52 5.47 -25.83 0.53
C LEU A 52 6.17 -26.88 1.41
N LYS A 53 7.37 -27.31 1.03
CA LYS A 53 8.21 -28.24 1.81
C LYS A 53 9.36 -27.52 2.53
N LYS A 54 9.54 -26.22 2.30
CA LYS A 54 10.59 -25.43 2.94
C LYS A 54 10.22 -25.12 4.40
N GLY A 55 11.24 -24.98 5.24
CA GLY A 55 11.08 -24.83 6.69
C GLY A 55 10.32 -23.57 7.09
N ASP A 56 10.53 -22.46 6.38
CA ASP A 56 9.82 -21.19 6.56
C ASP A 56 8.30 -21.34 6.36
N TYR A 57 7.87 -21.98 5.26
CA TYR A 57 6.45 -22.28 5.02
C TYR A 57 5.86 -23.20 6.10
N LEU A 58 6.57 -24.27 6.48
CA LEU A 58 6.08 -25.21 7.50
C LEU A 58 5.92 -24.52 8.87
N VAL A 59 6.83 -23.60 9.21
CA VAL A 59 6.71 -22.77 10.42
C VAL A 59 5.52 -21.82 10.32
N LEU A 60 5.32 -21.16 9.18
CA LEU A 60 4.19 -20.27 8.93
C LEU A 60 2.85 -21.01 9.05
N GLU A 61 2.72 -22.18 8.43
CA GLU A 61 1.53 -23.03 8.50
C GLU A 61 1.19 -23.40 9.96
N LYS A 62 2.21 -23.75 10.76
CA LYS A 62 2.03 -24.01 12.20
C LYS A 62 1.57 -22.76 12.96
N LYS A 63 2.11 -21.57 12.64
CA LYS A 63 1.68 -20.29 13.25
C LYS A 63 0.21 -19.99 12.95
N VAL A 64 -0.23 -20.21 11.71
CA VAL A 64 -1.63 -20.04 11.29
C VAL A 64 -2.57 -20.99 12.06
N LYS A 65 -2.21 -22.27 12.17
CA LYS A 65 -2.98 -23.22 13.00
C LYS A 65 -3.05 -22.81 14.47
N ASN A 66 -1.99 -22.23 15.01
CA ASN A 66 -1.98 -21.71 16.38
C ASN A 66 -2.76 -20.40 16.54
N LEU A 67 -2.85 -19.58 15.49
CA LEU A 67 -3.71 -18.40 15.44
C LEU A 67 -5.18 -18.82 15.52
N ALA A 68 -5.60 -19.78 14.67
CA ALA A 68 -6.95 -20.32 14.62
C ALA A 68 -7.47 -20.83 15.99
N LYS A 69 -6.58 -21.35 16.84
CA LYS A 69 -6.91 -21.85 18.20
C LYS A 69 -7.10 -20.77 19.26
N ARG A 70 -6.59 -19.56 19.03
CA ARG A 70 -6.45 -18.53 20.08
C ARG A 70 -7.40 -17.36 19.90
N VAL A 71 -7.56 -16.90 18.66
CA VAL A 71 -8.40 -15.75 18.31
C VAL A 71 -9.86 -15.98 18.68
N LYS A 72 -10.57 -14.87 18.92
CA LYS A 72 -11.95 -14.83 19.42
C LYS A 72 -12.94 -14.33 18.37
N THR A 73 -12.46 -13.79 17.26
CA THR A 73 -13.30 -13.37 16.13
C THR A 73 -12.70 -13.86 14.80
N LYS A 74 -13.52 -13.81 13.74
CA LYS A 74 -13.07 -14.18 12.39
C LYS A 74 -12.20 -13.06 11.79
N GLU A 75 -12.47 -11.82 12.16
CA GLU A 75 -11.72 -10.62 11.79
C GLU A 75 -10.30 -10.68 12.37
N GLU A 76 -10.15 -11.06 13.64
CA GLU A 76 -8.83 -11.30 14.26
C GLU A 76 -8.05 -12.41 13.54
N PHE A 77 -8.74 -13.45 13.06
CA PHE A 77 -8.09 -14.51 12.28
C PHE A 77 -7.60 -13.98 10.93
N ILE A 78 -8.41 -13.20 10.21
CA ILE A 78 -8.03 -12.60 8.92
C ILE A 78 -6.85 -11.66 9.09
N THR A 79 -6.93 -10.72 10.02
CA THR A 79 -5.86 -9.75 10.29
C THR A 79 -4.57 -10.48 10.66
N GLY A 80 -4.63 -11.38 11.64
CA GLY A 80 -3.44 -12.13 12.05
C GLY A 80 -2.91 -13.08 10.96
N PHE A 81 -3.76 -13.62 10.09
CA PHE A 81 -3.32 -14.42 8.95
C PHE A 81 -2.54 -13.56 7.95
N ASN A 82 -3.09 -12.39 7.58
CA ASN A 82 -2.46 -11.49 6.62
C ASN A 82 -1.14 -10.92 7.18
N GLU A 83 -1.09 -10.52 8.45
CA GLU A 83 0.14 -10.09 9.14
C GLU A 83 1.22 -11.18 9.16
N LEU A 84 0.83 -12.43 9.40
CA LEU A 84 1.77 -13.56 9.33
C LEU A 84 2.34 -13.74 7.92
N TRP A 85 1.56 -13.41 6.89
CA TRP A 85 1.94 -13.57 5.48
C TRP A 85 2.69 -12.40 4.88
N GLU A 86 2.61 -11.20 5.46
CA GLU A 86 3.44 -10.04 5.06
C GLU A 86 4.95 -10.37 5.07
N ASN A 87 5.38 -11.22 6.01
CA ASN A 87 6.75 -11.73 6.11
C ASN A 87 6.84 -13.21 5.70
N GLY A 88 5.88 -13.66 4.87
CA GLY A 88 5.80 -15.02 4.38
C GLY A 88 6.89 -15.35 3.35
N PRO A 89 7.04 -16.63 2.99
CA PRO A 89 8.08 -17.09 2.05
C PRO A 89 7.81 -16.71 0.59
N PHE A 90 6.62 -16.20 0.28
CA PHE A 90 6.20 -15.74 -1.05
C PHE A 90 5.02 -14.78 -0.94
N SER A 91 4.91 -13.86 -1.90
CA SER A 91 3.87 -12.83 -1.96
C SER A 91 2.51 -13.36 -2.40
N HIS A 92 1.53 -12.45 -2.56
CA HIS A 92 0.25 -12.73 -3.22
C HIS A 92 -0.61 -13.82 -2.55
N VAL A 93 -0.51 -13.91 -1.22
CA VAL A 93 -1.41 -14.68 -0.38
C VAL A 93 -2.13 -13.75 0.56
N SER A 94 -3.46 -13.84 0.58
CA SER A 94 -4.27 -13.09 1.52
C SER A 94 -5.57 -13.83 1.81
N LEU A 95 -6.10 -13.60 3.00
CA LEU A 95 -7.39 -14.12 3.43
C LEU A 95 -8.37 -12.96 3.55
N SER A 96 -9.60 -13.18 3.11
CA SER A 96 -10.69 -12.22 3.23
C SER A 96 -12.03 -12.90 3.46
N PHE A 97 -13.04 -12.11 3.83
CA PHE A 97 -14.44 -12.50 3.70
C PHE A 97 -14.98 -12.09 2.35
N SER A 98 -15.78 -12.97 1.74
CA SER A 98 -16.56 -12.64 0.55
C SER A 98 -17.90 -13.36 0.57
N GLU A 99 -18.98 -12.62 0.36
CA GLU A 99 -20.31 -13.20 0.10
C GLU A 99 -20.45 -13.65 -1.36
N ARG A 100 -19.57 -13.16 -2.25
CA ARG A 100 -19.51 -13.55 -3.66
C ARG A 100 -18.56 -14.73 -3.86
N LYS A 101 -18.95 -15.66 -4.72
CA LYS A 101 -18.07 -16.78 -5.09
C LYS A 101 -16.83 -16.28 -5.83
N SER A 102 -15.72 -16.99 -5.70
CA SER A 102 -14.45 -16.68 -6.37
C SER A 102 -14.59 -16.56 -7.89
N SER A 103 -15.46 -17.35 -8.52
CA SER A 103 -15.75 -17.28 -9.96
C SER A 103 -16.45 -15.98 -10.37
N GLU A 104 -17.38 -15.49 -9.54
CA GLU A 104 -18.12 -14.24 -9.78
C GLU A 104 -17.20 -13.03 -9.54
N MET A 105 -16.29 -13.12 -8.57
CA MET A 105 -15.27 -12.10 -8.33
C MET A 105 -14.37 -11.90 -9.56
N ALA A 106 -13.96 -12.99 -10.22
CA ALA A 106 -13.16 -12.92 -11.44
C ALA A 106 -13.85 -12.10 -12.54
N GLU A 107 -15.13 -12.35 -12.77
CA GLU A 107 -15.94 -11.63 -13.76
C GLU A 107 -16.19 -10.18 -13.36
N PHE A 108 -16.43 -9.94 -12.07
CA PHE A 108 -16.58 -8.59 -11.53
C PHE A 108 -15.32 -7.75 -11.76
N VAL A 109 -14.14 -8.28 -11.48
CA VAL A 109 -12.85 -7.58 -11.66
C VAL A 109 -12.64 -7.11 -13.11
N ASP A 110 -13.06 -7.89 -14.10
CA ASP A 110 -12.93 -7.52 -15.52
C ASP A 110 -13.82 -6.31 -15.89
N THR A 111 -14.92 -6.12 -15.17
CA THR A 111 -15.87 -5.01 -15.36
C THR A 111 -15.71 -3.86 -14.35
N LEU A 112 -14.82 -4.01 -13.37
CA LEU A 112 -14.67 -3.08 -12.25
C LEU A 112 -14.30 -1.68 -12.75
N ARG A 113 -14.86 -0.66 -12.10
CA ARG A 113 -14.47 0.74 -12.25
C ARG A 113 -14.03 1.26 -10.88
N VAL A 114 -12.84 1.85 -10.82
CA VAL A 114 -12.17 2.23 -9.56
C VAL A 114 -12.31 3.71 -9.21
N GLY A 115 -12.73 4.53 -10.17
CA GLY A 115 -13.02 5.94 -9.97
C GLY A 115 -11.89 6.88 -10.37
N ASN A 116 -12.10 8.16 -10.06
CA ASN A 116 -11.34 9.28 -10.62
C ASN A 116 -9.89 9.37 -10.13
N GLN A 117 -9.55 8.74 -9.01
CA GLN A 117 -8.21 8.84 -8.39
C GLN A 117 -7.19 7.87 -9.00
N SER A 118 -7.60 7.02 -9.94
CA SER A 118 -6.73 6.00 -10.53
C SER A 118 -5.63 6.56 -11.44
N VAL A 119 -5.92 7.62 -12.19
CA VAL A 119 -5.00 8.24 -13.14
C VAL A 119 -5.17 9.76 -13.08
N SER A 120 -4.06 10.49 -12.97
CA SER A 120 -4.03 11.94 -13.15
C SER A 120 -2.95 12.34 -14.15
N LEU A 121 -3.21 13.39 -14.91
CA LEU A 121 -2.27 14.02 -15.83
C LEU A 121 -2.07 15.47 -15.39
N GLN A 122 -0.82 15.84 -15.16
CA GLN A 122 -0.39 17.19 -14.81
C GLN A 122 0.69 17.65 -15.78
N TRP A 123 1.01 18.94 -15.77
CA TRP A 123 1.95 19.55 -16.70
C TRP A 123 2.96 20.42 -15.97
N ALA A 124 4.22 20.33 -16.39
CA ALA A 124 5.30 21.23 -16.01
C ALA A 124 5.98 21.71 -17.31
N ASP A 125 5.58 22.88 -17.80
CA ASP A 125 5.93 23.37 -19.14
C ASP A 125 5.58 22.33 -20.23
N LYS A 126 6.56 21.89 -21.05
CA LYS A 126 6.38 20.86 -22.08
C LYS A 126 6.58 19.43 -21.55
N THR A 127 6.57 19.25 -20.24
CA THR A 127 6.64 17.93 -19.60
C THR A 127 5.27 17.49 -19.13
N ALA A 128 4.83 16.32 -19.60
CA ALA A 128 3.65 15.65 -19.08
C ALA A 128 4.02 14.82 -17.84
N ILE A 129 3.20 14.87 -16.80
CA ILE A 129 3.35 14.06 -15.59
C ILE A 129 2.10 13.18 -15.45
N LEU A 130 2.23 11.91 -15.82
CA LEU A 130 1.20 10.89 -15.78
C LEU A 130 1.35 10.05 -14.51
N THR A 131 0.50 10.29 -13.51
CA THR A 131 0.45 9.46 -12.30
C THR A 131 -0.59 8.37 -12.46
N VAL A 132 -0.20 7.11 -12.21
CA VAL A 132 -1.11 5.95 -12.25
C VAL A 132 -1.04 5.26 -10.89
N ASN A 133 -2.10 5.36 -10.09
CA ASN A 133 -2.14 4.84 -8.71
C ASN A 133 -2.60 3.38 -8.61
N THR A 134 -3.19 2.83 -9.66
CA THR A 134 -3.58 1.41 -9.72
C THR A 134 -3.62 0.94 -11.16
N MET A 135 -3.38 -0.35 -11.38
CA MET A 135 -3.59 -1.02 -12.67
C MET A 135 -4.99 -1.66 -12.79
N MET A 136 -5.83 -1.48 -11.77
CA MET A 136 -7.19 -2.04 -11.71
C MET A 136 -8.18 -1.14 -12.45
N GLY A 137 -9.16 -1.76 -13.09
CA GLY A 137 -10.35 -1.05 -13.58
C GLY A 137 -10.37 -0.78 -15.09
N VAL A 138 -11.58 -0.73 -15.63
CA VAL A 138 -11.84 -0.36 -17.03
C VAL A 138 -11.59 1.13 -17.25
N ASP A 139 -12.00 1.95 -16.29
CA ASP A 139 -11.83 3.41 -16.35
C ASP A 139 -10.37 3.85 -16.25
N THR A 140 -9.50 3.11 -15.56
CA THR A 140 -8.06 3.39 -15.57
C THR A 140 -7.46 3.22 -16.96
N LYS A 141 -7.83 2.17 -17.70
CA LYS A 141 -7.41 1.99 -19.10
C LYS A 141 -7.89 3.15 -19.97
N GLU A 142 -9.17 3.49 -19.89
CA GLU A 142 -9.77 4.60 -20.64
C GLU A 142 -9.05 5.94 -20.36
N ARG A 143 -8.68 6.19 -19.10
CA ARG A 143 -7.94 7.40 -18.70
C ARG A 143 -6.50 7.42 -19.20
N ILE A 144 -5.80 6.29 -19.20
CA ILE A 144 -4.46 6.20 -19.78
C ILE A 144 -4.52 6.49 -21.29
N PHE A 145 -5.46 5.88 -22.01
CA PHE A 145 -5.68 6.19 -23.42
C PHE A 145 -5.99 7.68 -23.64
N LYS A 146 -6.82 8.29 -22.79
CA LYS A 146 -7.12 9.71 -22.85
C LYS A 146 -5.88 10.57 -22.60
N ALA A 147 -5.07 10.21 -21.60
CA ALA A 147 -3.86 10.92 -21.25
C ALA A 147 -2.86 10.93 -22.42
N TYR A 148 -2.62 9.79 -23.07
CA TYR A 148 -1.72 9.75 -24.23
C TYR A 148 -2.22 10.56 -25.43
N ARG A 149 -3.55 10.63 -25.65
CA ARG A 149 -4.11 11.55 -26.65
C ARG A 149 -3.83 13.01 -26.30
N GLU A 150 -3.98 13.39 -25.03
CA GLU A 150 -3.69 14.76 -24.58
C GLU A 150 -2.19 15.09 -24.64
N ILE A 151 -1.33 14.15 -24.24
CA ILE A 151 0.13 14.25 -24.33
C ILE A 151 0.56 14.53 -25.78
N ALA A 152 -0.01 13.78 -26.73
CA ALA A 152 0.27 13.95 -28.14
C ALA A 152 -0.24 15.29 -28.68
N SER A 153 -1.49 15.67 -28.38
CA SER A 153 -2.08 16.94 -28.84
C SER A 153 -1.38 18.18 -28.30
N ASN A 154 -0.83 18.11 -27.09
CA ASN A 154 -0.10 19.21 -26.47
C ASN A 154 1.40 19.23 -26.83
N GLU A 155 1.84 18.27 -27.66
CA GLU A 155 3.23 18.12 -28.13
C GLU A 155 4.21 18.11 -26.95
N ALA A 156 3.97 17.22 -25.98
CA ALA A 156 4.90 17.02 -24.87
C ALA A 156 6.30 16.66 -25.40
N LYS A 157 7.34 17.26 -24.80
CA LYS A 157 8.74 16.96 -25.11
C LYS A 157 9.30 15.84 -24.22
N SER A 158 8.79 15.76 -22.99
CA SER A 158 9.20 14.77 -21.99
C SER A 158 7.98 14.23 -21.25
N LEU A 159 8.08 13.00 -20.76
CA LEU A 159 7.03 12.34 -19.98
C LEU A 159 7.61 11.82 -18.67
N ILE A 160 6.93 12.10 -17.56
CA ILE A 160 7.17 11.44 -16.28
C ILE A 160 5.98 10.50 -16.01
N ILE A 161 6.25 9.22 -15.81
CA ILE A 161 5.27 8.22 -15.39
C ILE A 161 5.49 7.94 -13.90
N ASP A 162 4.58 8.38 -13.04
CA ASP A 162 4.70 8.18 -11.59
C ASP A 162 3.92 6.93 -11.15
N LEU A 163 4.67 5.90 -10.74
CA LEU A 163 4.16 4.62 -10.26
C LEU A 163 4.50 4.36 -8.79
N ARG A 164 5.02 5.37 -8.07
CA ARG A 164 5.52 5.21 -6.69
C ARG A 164 4.47 4.61 -5.76
N ASN A 165 3.20 4.92 -5.92
CA ASN A 165 2.12 4.41 -5.05
C ASN A 165 1.27 3.30 -5.69
N ASN A 166 1.72 2.72 -6.82
CA ASN A 166 0.92 1.76 -7.58
C ASN A 166 1.18 0.31 -7.12
N LYS A 167 0.23 -0.27 -6.39
CA LYS A 167 0.29 -1.66 -5.91
C LYS A 167 -0.13 -2.71 -6.93
N GLY A 168 -0.24 -2.34 -8.20
CA GLY A 168 -0.66 -3.22 -9.29
C GLY A 168 -2.18 -3.24 -9.50
N GLY A 169 -2.68 -4.38 -9.97
CA GLY A 169 -4.04 -4.53 -10.49
C GLY A 169 -4.09 -5.47 -11.69
N THR A 170 -4.78 -5.09 -12.76
CA THR A 170 -4.95 -5.92 -13.97
C THR A 170 -4.27 -5.28 -15.19
N PHE A 171 -5.00 -5.13 -16.30
CA PHE A 171 -4.42 -4.89 -17.63
C PHE A 171 -4.22 -3.42 -17.98
N ALA A 172 -4.32 -2.47 -17.03
CA ALA A 172 -4.07 -1.07 -17.34
C ALA A 172 -2.59 -0.78 -17.65
N GLY A 173 -1.68 -1.67 -17.28
CA GLY A 173 -0.28 -1.63 -17.73
C GLY A 173 -0.13 -1.76 -19.25
N VAL A 174 -1.07 -2.40 -19.95
CA VAL A 174 -0.99 -2.58 -21.42
C VAL A 174 -0.94 -1.25 -22.17
N PRO A 175 -1.97 -0.38 -22.10
CA PRO A 175 -1.87 0.91 -22.76
C PRO A 175 -0.77 1.79 -22.18
N LEU A 176 -0.44 1.66 -20.88
CA LEU A 176 0.62 2.46 -20.25
C LEU A 176 1.97 2.24 -20.93
N VAL A 177 2.30 0.98 -21.17
CA VAL A 177 3.55 0.53 -21.79
C VAL A 177 3.50 0.71 -23.31
N SER A 178 2.43 0.23 -23.95
CA SER A 178 2.34 0.17 -25.42
C SER A 178 2.44 1.53 -26.13
N HIS A 179 2.05 2.63 -25.47
CA HIS A 179 2.21 3.98 -26.04
C HIS A 179 3.65 4.52 -25.99
N VAL A 180 4.55 3.85 -25.27
CA VAL A 180 5.98 4.21 -25.16
C VAL A 180 6.86 3.29 -25.99
N LEU A 181 6.44 2.03 -26.22
CA LEU A 181 7.28 1.07 -26.94
C LEU A 181 7.47 1.43 -28.41
N THR A 182 8.71 1.35 -28.89
CA THR A 182 9.08 1.56 -30.29
C THR A 182 8.86 0.30 -31.12
N ASP A 183 9.20 -0.86 -30.54
CA ASP A 183 9.06 -2.18 -31.16
C ASP A 183 8.21 -3.13 -30.31
N SER A 184 7.84 -4.29 -30.87
CA SER A 184 7.18 -5.34 -30.09
C SER A 184 8.19 -6.08 -29.21
N VAL A 185 7.93 -6.17 -27.92
CA VAL A 185 8.89 -6.69 -26.93
C VAL A 185 8.31 -7.88 -26.16
N ASP A 186 9.05 -8.99 -26.12
CA ASP A 186 8.80 -10.10 -25.21
C ASP A 186 9.31 -9.75 -23.82
N VAL A 187 8.40 -9.36 -22.93
CA VAL A 187 8.82 -8.87 -21.61
C VAL A 187 9.06 -10.01 -20.64
N GLY A 188 8.28 -11.08 -20.74
CA GLY A 188 8.41 -12.17 -19.78
C GLY A 188 7.50 -13.36 -19.97
N ILE A 189 7.57 -14.24 -18.97
CA ILE A 189 7.00 -15.58 -18.99
C ILE A 189 6.30 -15.82 -17.65
N PHE A 190 5.02 -16.15 -17.68
CA PHE A 190 4.34 -16.73 -16.52
C PHE A 190 4.55 -18.24 -16.48
N VAL A 191 5.05 -18.73 -15.35
CA VAL A 191 5.46 -20.11 -15.11
C VAL A 191 4.51 -20.76 -14.12
N SER A 192 3.80 -21.77 -14.58
CA SER A 192 2.76 -22.42 -13.77
C SER A 192 3.27 -23.65 -13.03
N ARG A 193 2.40 -24.21 -12.21
CA ARG A 193 2.60 -25.51 -11.56
C ARG A 193 2.94 -26.64 -12.53
N LYS A 194 2.44 -26.61 -13.78
CA LYS A 194 2.75 -27.65 -14.77
C LYS A 194 4.24 -27.63 -15.14
N TRP A 195 4.88 -26.46 -15.20
CA TRP A 195 6.33 -26.36 -15.41
C TRP A 195 7.11 -26.92 -14.22
N TRP A 196 6.81 -26.46 -13.00
CA TRP A 196 7.56 -26.81 -11.79
C TRP A 196 7.41 -28.27 -11.34
N LYS A 197 6.36 -28.97 -11.79
CA LYS A 197 6.25 -30.42 -11.60
C LYS A 197 7.28 -31.20 -12.42
N ASN A 198 7.65 -30.69 -13.59
CA ASN A 198 8.46 -31.41 -14.57
C ASN A 198 9.87 -30.82 -14.73
N ASN A 199 10.13 -29.66 -14.11
CA ASN A 199 11.39 -28.94 -14.24
C ASN A 199 11.88 -28.44 -12.88
N THR A 200 13.19 -28.28 -12.75
CA THR A 200 13.85 -27.72 -11.56
C THR A 200 14.62 -26.44 -11.84
N ARG A 201 14.67 -26.02 -13.09
CA ARG A 201 15.32 -24.78 -13.53
C ARG A 201 14.29 -23.71 -13.85
N GLU A 202 14.73 -22.47 -13.75
CA GLU A 202 14.02 -21.29 -14.22
C GLU A 202 13.78 -21.38 -15.75
N PRO A 203 12.67 -20.81 -16.26
CA PRO A 203 12.44 -20.73 -17.70
C PRO A 203 13.46 -19.79 -18.36
N LYS A 204 13.64 -19.95 -19.67
CA LYS A 204 14.41 -19.03 -20.51
C LYS A 204 13.60 -18.64 -21.74
N LEU A 205 14.04 -17.60 -22.45
CA LEU A 205 13.41 -17.17 -23.71
C LEU A 205 13.29 -18.32 -24.71
N GLU A 206 14.28 -19.22 -24.74
CA GLU A 206 14.27 -20.38 -25.63
C GLU A 206 13.15 -21.37 -25.36
N ASP A 207 12.57 -21.38 -24.16
CA ASP A 207 11.46 -22.26 -23.83
C ASP A 207 10.13 -21.75 -24.40
N VAL A 208 10.07 -20.47 -24.78
CA VAL A 208 8.83 -19.79 -25.19
C VAL A 208 8.85 -19.20 -26.59
N LYS A 209 10.00 -19.17 -27.27
CA LYS A 209 10.17 -18.57 -28.61
C LYS A 209 9.18 -19.09 -29.68
N ASN A 210 8.76 -20.35 -29.59
CA ASN A 210 7.76 -20.94 -30.52
C ASN A 210 6.32 -20.86 -30.00
N LEU A 211 6.10 -20.32 -28.80
CA LEU A 211 4.76 -20.13 -28.26
C LEU A 211 4.19 -18.82 -28.79
N LYS A 212 2.89 -18.85 -29.11
CA LYS A 212 2.13 -17.62 -29.35
C LYS A 212 2.10 -16.82 -28.05
N SER A 213 2.36 -15.51 -28.15
CA SER A 213 2.22 -14.62 -27.01
C SER A 213 0.76 -14.59 -26.55
N TRP A 214 0.56 -14.48 -25.25
CA TRP A 214 -0.76 -14.32 -24.68
C TRP A 214 -1.31 -12.96 -25.07
N GLN A 215 -2.56 -12.97 -25.52
CA GLN A 215 -3.29 -11.78 -25.93
C GLN A 215 -4.65 -11.84 -25.25
N GLY A 216 -5.02 -10.77 -24.54
CA GLY A 216 -6.30 -10.72 -23.84
C GLY A 216 -6.43 -9.55 -22.88
N TRP A 217 -7.65 -9.39 -22.37
CA TRP A 217 -8.04 -8.31 -21.46
C TRP A 217 -8.84 -8.81 -20.26
N SER A 218 -8.97 -10.13 -20.09
CA SER A 218 -9.76 -10.77 -19.04
C SER A 218 -8.86 -11.54 -18.10
N LEU A 219 -9.03 -11.30 -16.81
CA LEU A 219 -8.30 -11.96 -15.75
C LEU A 219 -8.73 -13.42 -15.66
N LYS A 220 -10.02 -13.69 -15.89
CA LYS A 220 -10.58 -15.05 -15.96
C LYS A 220 -9.94 -15.85 -17.09
N THR A 221 -9.83 -15.29 -18.30
CA THR A 221 -9.20 -16.02 -19.42
C THR A 221 -7.70 -16.18 -19.19
N PHE A 222 -7.03 -15.16 -18.67
CA PHE A 222 -5.62 -15.23 -18.29
C PHE A 222 -5.34 -16.36 -17.29
N TRP A 223 -6.13 -16.45 -16.21
CA TRP A 223 -6.01 -17.50 -15.21
C TRP A 223 -6.21 -18.90 -15.78
N ASN A 224 -7.18 -19.08 -16.67
CA ASN A 224 -7.38 -20.36 -17.34
C ASN A 224 -6.15 -20.74 -18.19
N ASP A 225 -5.61 -19.79 -18.95
CA ASP A 225 -4.43 -20.03 -19.78
C ASP A 225 -3.19 -20.40 -18.96
N ILE A 226 -2.88 -19.67 -17.90
CA ILE A 226 -1.70 -19.97 -17.07
C ILE A 226 -1.85 -21.27 -16.29
N GLN A 227 -3.06 -21.69 -15.93
CA GLN A 227 -3.25 -22.99 -15.26
C GLN A 227 -3.19 -24.16 -16.26
N GLU A 228 -3.60 -23.94 -17.52
CA GLU A 228 -3.59 -24.99 -18.54
C GLU A 228 -2.25 -25.17 -19.25
N LYS A 229 -1.40 -24.14 -19.29
CA LYS A 229 -0.10 -24.19 -19.97
C LYS A 229 1.04 -24.21 -18.96
N PRO A 230 2.18 -24.88 -19.24
CA PRO A 230 3.35 -24.81 -18.36
C PRO A 230 4.00 -23.41 -18.38
N LEU A 231 4.01 -22.78 -19.55
CA LEU A 231 4.59 -21.46 -19.77
C LEU A 231 3.61 -20.62 -20.59
N THR A 232 3.45 -19.35 -20.21
CA THR A 232 2.67 -18.35 -20.94
C THR A 232 3.58 -17.17 -21.26
N ARG A 233 3.91 -17.02 -22.55
CA ARG A 233 4.71 -15.91 -23.09
C ARG A 233 3.88 -14.63 -23.09
N VAL A 234 4.47 -13.51 -22.67
CA VAL A 234 3.81 -12.20 -22.71
C VAL A 234 4.63 -11.23 -23.54
N GLN A 235 3.95 -10.56 -24.46
CA GLN A 235 4.52 -9.59 -25.39
C GLN A 235 3.67 -8.33 -25.40
N PHE A 236 4.30 -7.17 -25.39
CA PHE A 236 3.62 -5.91 -25.72
C PHE A 236 3.92 -5.51 -27.15
N THR A 237 2.97 -4.81 -27.74
CA THR A 237 3.09 -4.21 -29.08
C THR A 237 2.87 -2.71 -28.99
N PRO A 238 3.55 -1.89 -29.82
CA PRO A 238 3.34 -0.45 -29.87
C PRO A 238 1.88 -0.05 -30.15
N MET A 239 1.45 1.10 -29.63
CA MET A 239 0.13 1.71 -29.84
C MET A 239 0.23 3.20 -30.17
N TYR A 240 -0.70 3.69 -31.00
CA TYR A 240 -0.84 5.11 -31.32
C TYR A 240 -1.88 5.82 -30.44
N PRO A 241 -1.62 7.07 -30.00
CA PRO A 241 -0.43 7.87 -30.31
C PRO A 241 0.79 7.37 -29.54
N HIS A 242 1.93 7.29 -30.22
CA HIS A 242 3.18 6.86 -29.62
C HIS A 242 3.96 8.09 -29.12
N PHE A 243 4.57 7.98 -27.94
CA PHE A 243 5.40 9.04 -27.36
C PHE A 243 6.89 8.77 -27.62
N ASN A 244 7.52 9.59 -28.48
CA ASN A 244 8.91 9.41 -28.92
C ASN A 244 9.96 10.11 -28.03
N GLY A 245 9.54 10.87 -27.01
CA GLY A 245 10.44 11.65 -26.16
C GLY A 245 11.07 10.85 -25.03
N HIS A 246 11.90 11.50 -24.20
CA HIS A 246 12.43 10.86 -22.99
C HIS A 246 11.33 10.62 -21.96
N VAL A 247 11.34 9.42 -21.39
CA VAL A 247 10.39 8.99 -20.36
C VAL A 247 11.13 8.72 -19.05
N TYR A 248 10.67 9.33 -17.97
CA TYR A 248 11.17 9.08 -16.63
C TYR A 248 10.13 8.33 -15.82
N VAL A 249 10.46 7.14 -15.32
CA VAL A 249 9.53 6.32 -14.54
C VAL A 249 9.90 6.41 -13.07
N LEU A 250 8.98 6.89 -12.23
CA LEU A 250 9.21 7.03 -10.79
C LEU A 250 8.70 5.79 -10.04
N THR A 251 9.57 5.19 -9.23
CA THR A 251 9.28 3.94 -8.49
C THR A 251 9.53 4.09 -7.00
N SER A 252 8.83 3.29 -6.20
CA SER A 252 9.10 3.14 -4.77
C SER A 252 8.98 1.68 -4.33
N ASP A 253 9.28 1.41 -3.06
CA ASP A 253 9.04 0.12 -2.41
C ASP A 253 7.56 -0.31 -2.37
N LYS A 254 6.62 0.60 -2.68
CA LYS A 254 5.18 0.31 -2.81
C LYS A 254 4.76 -0.05 -4.23
N SER A 255 5.62 0.16 -5.22
CA SER A 255 5.36 -0.24 -6.60
C SER A 255 5.38 -1.77 -6.66
N ALA A 256 4.25 -2.42 -6.95
CA ALA A 256 4.11 -3.87 -6.79
C ALA A 256 3.32 -4.53 -7.94
N SER A 257 3.52 -5.83 -8.14
CA SER A 257 2.67 -6.66 -9.00
C SER A 257 2.59 -6.12 -10.44
N ALA A 258 1.39 -5.92 -11.00
CA ALA A 258 1.23 -5.40 -12.37
C ALA A 258 1.96 -4.06 -12.63
N ALA A 259 2.29 -3.27 -11.60
CA ALA A 259 3.14 -2.11 -11.76
C ALA A 259 4.61 -2.49 -12.03
N GLU A 260 5.16 -3.47 -11.32
CA GLU A 260 6.52 -3.99 -11.56
C GLU A 260 6.63 -4.59 -12.96
N PHE A 261 5.58 -5.29 -13.40
CA PHE A 261 5.48 -5.79 -14.76
C PHE A 261 5.55 -4.67 -15.81
N ALA A 262 4.84 -3.55 -15.60
CA ALA A 262 4.89 -2.40 -16.49
C ALA A 262 6.24 -1.67 -16.45
N ILE A 263 6.85 -1.54 -15.26
CA ILE A 263 8.17 -0.93 -15.09
C ILE A 263 9.24 -1.75 -15.82
N ASP A 264 9.23 -3.07 -15.68
CA ASP A 264 10.16 -3.95 -16.39
C ASP A 264 9.96 -3.89 -17.91
N ALA A 265 8.71 -3.78 -18.38
CA ALA A 265 8.40 -3.60 -19.79
C ALA A 265 8.95 -2.28 -20.34
N LEU A 266 8.72 -1.17 -19.65
CA LEU A 266 9.24 0.14 -20.05
C LEU A 266 10.77 0.18 -20.05
N ALA A 267 11.43 -0.57 -19.15
CA ALA A 267 12.89 -0.66 -19.06
C ALA A 267 13.57 -1.28 -20.31
N HIS A 268 12.81 -1.78 -21.28
CA HIS A 268 13.36 -2.26 -22.55
C HIS A 268 13.64 -1.12 -23.54
N GLU A 269 13.06 0.07 -23.33
CA GLU A 269 13.25 1.21 -24.22
C GLU A 269 14.45 2.05 -23.78
N GLU A 270 15.36 2.37 -24.72
CA GLU A 270 16.54 3.19 -24.44
C GLU A 270 16.19 4.61 -23.97
N MET A 271 15.01 5.11 -24.36
CA MET A 271 14.53 6.44 -24.01
C MET A 271 13.88 6.51 -22.62
N VAL A 272 13.81 5.38 -21.90
CA VAL A 272 13.25 5.28 -20.55
C VAL A 272 14.37 5.32 -19.50
N THR A 273 14.19 6.11 -18.45
CA THR A 273 15.04 6.12 -17.25
C THR A 273 14.20 5.91 -16.00
N ILE A 274 14.51 4.89 -15.20
CA ILE A 274 13.82 4.56 -13.96
C ILE A 274 14.52 5.24 -12.77
N ILE A 275 13.77 6.01 -11.98
CA ILE A 275 14.28 6.80 -10.85
C ILE A 275 13.50 6.49 -9.58
N GLY A 276 14.20 6.22 -8.48
CA GLY A 276 13.58 6.11 -7.16
C GLY A 276 14.13 4.94 -6.35
N GLN A 277 13.24 4.13 -5.77
CA GLN A 277 13.62 2.95 -4.99
C GLN A 277 13.32 1.66 -5.75
N THR A 278 14.00 0.58 -5.36
CA THR A 278 13.65 -0.77 -5.82
C THR A 278 12.20 -1.07 -5.49
N THR A 279 11.50 -1.69 -6.44
CA THR A 279 10.08 -2.05 -6.28
C THR A 279 9.88 -3.18 -5.25
N ALA A 280 8.63 -3.47 -4.90
CA ALA A 280 8.28 -4.38 -3.80
C ALA A 280 8.81 -5.82 -3.98
N GLY A 281 8.95 -6.29 -5.22
CA GLY A 281 9.32 -7.67 -5.52
C GLY A 281 8.17 -8.64 -5.28
N GLU A 282 6.94 -8.26 -5.58
CA GLU A 282 5.75 -9.10 -5.43
C GLU A 282 5.20 -9.41 -6.83
N MET A 283 5.71 -10.45 -7.49
CA MET A 283 5.44 -10.70 -8.90
C MET A 283 4.92 -12.12 -9.18
N LEU A 284 4.01 -12.57 -8.32
CA LEU A 284 3.24 -13.79 -8.51
C LEU A 284 1.84 -13.48 -9.05
N SER A 285 1.31 -14.33 -9.92
CA SER A 285 -0.10 -14.27 -10.31
C SER A 285 -0.94 -15.09 -9.35
N GLN A 286 -1.83 -14.42 -8.63
CA GLN A 286 -2.79 -15.06 -7.72
C GLN A 286 -4.14 -15.30 -8.34
N LYS A 287 -4.84 -16.29 -7.81
CA LYS A 287 -6.27 -16.56 -8.05
C LYS A 287 -6.98 -16.79 -6.72
N MET A 288 -8.23 -16.35 -6.65
CA MET A 288 -9.07 -16.51 -5.47
C MET A 288 -9.72 -17.90 -5.45
N TYR A 289 -9.82 -18.49 -4.25
CA TYR A 289 -10.48 -19.76 -4.01
C TYR A 289 -11.39 -19.66 -2.79
N ASP A 290 -12.61 -20.18 -2.93
CA ASP A 290 -13.57 -20.20 -1.83
C ASP A 290 -13.15 -21.21 -0.75
N LEU A 291 -13.33 -20.80 0.50
CA LEU A 291 -13.07 -21.60 1.70
C LEU A 291 -14.38 -21.80 2.49
N PRO A 292 -14.44 -22.78 3.40
CA PRO A 292 -15.57 -22.94 4.31
C PRO A 292 -15.89 -21.65 5.08
N TYR A 293 -17.15 -21.49 5.49
CA TYR A 293 -17.63 -20.40 6.36
C TYR A 293 -17.49 -18.98 5.79
N GLY A 294 -17.45 -18.82 4.47
CA GLY A 294 -17.46 -17.53 3.78
C GLY A 294 -16.08 -16.88 3.60
N PHE A 295 -15.02 -17.59 4.00
CA PHE A 295 -13.66 -17.14 3.75
C PHE A 295 -13.29 -17.31 2.26
N GLN A 296 -12.35 -16.50 1.80
CA GLN A 296 -11.76 -16.64 0.48
C GLN A 296 -10.24 -16.44 0.56
N LEU A 297 -9.49 -17.30 -0.12
CA LEU A 297 -8.03 -17.27 -0.15
C LEU A 297 -7.56 -16.78 -1.51
N SER A 298 -6.79 -15.70 -1.52
CA SER A 298 -5.91 -15.38 -2.64
C SER A 298 -4.69 -16.30 -2.59
N LEU A 299 -4.40 -16.99 -3.70
CA LEU A 299 -3.36 -18.02 -3.76
C LEU A 299 -2.53 -17.88 -5.05
N PRO A 300 -1.19 -17.86 -4.97
CA PRO A 300 -0.29 -17.82 -6.12
C PRO A 300 -0.34 -19.07 -7.01
N ILE A 301 -0.73 -18.89 -8.28
CA ILE A 301 -0.88 -19.98 -9.27
C ILE A 301 0.16 -19.95 -10.39
N ALA A 302 0.88 -18.84 -10.55
CA ALA A 302 2.05 -18.74 -11.44
C ALA A 302 3.06 -17.72 -10.91
N GLU A 303 4.32 -17.88 -11.30
CA GLU A 303 5.41 -16.93 -11.06
C GLU A 303 5.81 -16.26 -12.38
N TYR A 304 6.13 -14.97 -12.34
CA TYR A 304 6.62 -14.24 -13.51
C TYR A 304 8.15 -14.21 -13.56
N TYR A 305 8.69 -14.45 -14.75
CA TYR A 305 10.10 -14.25 -15.08
C TYR A 305 10.23 -13.20 -16.18
N SER A 306 10.97 -12.14 -15.90
CA SER A 306 11.40 -11.16 -16.89
C SER A 306 12.43 -11.79 -17.84
N ILE A 307 12.35 -11.48 -19.13
CA ILE A 307 13.41 -11.82 -20.09
C ILE A 307 14.69 -11.03 -19.81
N ARG A 308 14.56 -9.78 -19.32
CA ARG A 308 15.68 -8.86 -19.09
C ARG A 308 16.43 -9.16 -17.79
N ILE A 309 15.70 -9.37 -16.70
CA ILE A 309 16.30 -9.46 -15.34
C ILE A 309 15.98 -10.77 -14.60
N GLY A 310 15.24 -11.69 -15.22
CA GLY A 310 14.86 -12.97 -14.61
C GLY A 310 13.79 -12.80 -13.53
N LYS A 311 13.95 -13.52 -12.42
CA LYS A 311 12.98 -13.52 -11.30
C LYS A 311 12.88 -12.14 -10.63
N ILE A 312 11.67 -11.59 -10.57
CA ILE A 312 11.34 -10.34 -9.84
C ILE A 312 10.86 -10.64 -8.42
N GLU A 313 10.16 -11.75 -8.20
CA GLU A 313 9.64 -12.15 -6.89
C GLU A 313 10.76 -12.19 -5.82
N GLY A 314 10.58 -11.46 -4.73
CA GLY A 314 11.52 -11.28 -3.63
C GLY A 314 12.73 -10.39 -3.94
N LYS A 315 12.83 -9.78 -5.13
CA LYS A 315 13.95 -8.93 -5.54
C LYS A 315 13.53 -7.52 -5.96
N GLY A 316 12.40 -7.41 -6.66
CA GLY A 316 11.95 -6.17 -7.29
C GLY A 316 12.76 -5.80 -8.54
N VAL A 317 12.31 -4.75 -9.21
CA VAL A 317 12.97 -4.06 -10.30
C VAL A 317 13.82 -2.95 -9.70
N LYS A 318 15.13 -3.02 -9.93
CA LYS A 318 16.08 -1.98 -9.50
C LYS A 318 15.95 -0.75 -10.43
N PRO A 319 15.91 0.47 -9.90
CA PRO A 319 15.94 1.68 -10.72
C PRO A 319 17.32 1.90 -11.35
N ASP A 320 17.37 2.64 -12.45
CA ASP A 320 18.62 3.09 -13.08
C ASP A 320 19.34 4.10 -12.19
N ILE A 321 18.56 5.01 -11.56
CA ILE A 321 19.05 5.97 -10.58
C ILE A 321 18.34 5.75 -9.25
N SER A 322 19.08 5.25 -8.26
CA SER A 322 18.55 5.01 -6.92
C SER A 322 18.57 6.27 -6.07
N ILE A 323 17.41 6.68 -5.55
CA ILE A 323 17.25 7.86 -4.69
C ILE A 323 16.01 7.75 -3.80
N ASP A 324 15.95 8.53 -2.71
CA ASP A 324 14.75 8.62 -1.86
C ASP A 324 13.54 9.10 -2.69
N GLN A 325 12.40 8.43 -2.51
CA GLN A 325 11.20 8.69 -3.27
C GLN A 325 10.69 10.14 -3.14
N SER A 326 11.01 10.85 -2.05
CA SER A 326 10.57 12.24 -1.83
C SER A 326 11.21 13.25 -2.78
N VAL A 327 12.36 12.93 -3.39
CA VAL A 327 13.07 13.82 -4.33
C VAL A 327 13.17 13.26 -5.75
N ALA A 328 12.65 12.06 -6.00
CA ALA A 328 12.68 11.41 -7.32
C ALA A 328 12.04 12.28 -8.43
N MET A 329 10.94 12.96 -8.11
CA MET A 329 10.28 13.91 -9.03
C MET A 329 11.17 15.12 -9.34
N ASP A 330 11.79 15.71 -8.31
CA ASP A 330 12.69 16.86 -8.49
C ASP A 330 13.90 16.49 -9.35
N LEU A 331 14.44 15.29 -9.13
CA LEU A 331 15.55 14.77 -9.94
C LEU A 331 15.14 14.61 -11.40
N ALA A 332 13.99 13.98 -11.68
CA ALA A 332 13.48 13.85 -13.06
C ALA A 332 13.32 15.22 -13.73
N ILE A 333 12.73 16.21 -13.03
CA ILE A 333 12.58 17.58 -13.54
C ILE A 333 13.93 18.23 -13.82
N LEU A 334 14.93 18.05 -12.96
CA LEU A 334 16.27 18.59 -13.19
C LEU A 334 16.93 17.98 -14.45
N LEU A 335 16.81 16.67 -14.63
CA LEU A 335 17.35 15.96 -15.81
C LEU A 335 16.65 16.40 -17.10
N ILE A 336 15.34 16.60 -17.05
CA ILE A 336 14.55 17.12 -18.19
C ILE A 336 14.98 18.54 -18.58
N ASN A 337 15.44 19.35 -17.62
CA ASN A 337 15.95 20.70 -17.85
C ASN A 337 17.47 20.70 -18.13
N ASP A 338 18.01 19.60 -18.65
CA ASP A 338 19.41 19.43 -19.06
C ASP A 338 20.43 19.67 -17.92
N VAL A 339 20.02 19.56 -16.65
CA VAL A 339 20.97 19.59 -15.53
C VAL A 339 21.71 18.26 -15.52
N LYS A 340 23.04 18.31 -15.61
CA LYS A 340 23.89 17.12 -15.53
C LYS A 340 23.57 16.29 -14.29
N LEU A 341 23.53 14.97 -14.44
CA LEU A 341 23.15 14.04 -13.37
C LEU A 341 23.90 14.29 -12.05
N GLU A 342 25.21 14.50 -12.10
CA GLU A 342 26.01 14.78 -10.89
C GLU A 342 25.55 16.03 -10.13
N ASP A 343 25.24 17.11 -10.85
CA ASP A 343 24.79 18.36 -10.25
C ASP A 343 23.33 18.27 -9.80
N ALA A 344 22.51 17.54 -10.55
CA ALA A 344 21.13 17.25 -10.17
C ALA A 344 21.08 16.46 -8.86
N LEU A 345 21.91 15.41 -8.73
CA LEU A 345 22.06 14.61 -7.51
C LEU A 345 22.51 15.45 -6.31
N LYS A 346 23.50 16.33 -6.48
CA LYS A 346 23.93 17.25 -5.41
C LYS A 346 22.77 18.17 -4.95
N LYS A 347 22.01 18.73 -5.89
CA LYS A 347 20.87 19.62 -5.57
C LYS A 347 19.79 18.91 -4.76
N VAL A 348 19.41 17.69 -5.16
CA VAL A 348 18.38 16.93 -4.42
C VAL A 348 18.91 16.36 -3.11
N GLN A 349 20.20 16.01 -3.02
CA GLN A 349 20.81 15.60 -1.77
C GLN A 349 20.77 16.71 -0.73
N LEU A 350 21.08 17.95 -1.10
CA LEU A 350 20.93 19.11 -0.20
C LEU A 350 19.49 19.29 0.31
N LYS A 351 18.48 18.89 -0.47
CA LYS A 351 17.08 18.91 -0.04
C LYS A 351 16.79 17.82 0.98
N ILE A 352 17.35 16.62 0.81
CA ILE A 352 17.28 15.53 1.79
C ILE A 352 17.97 15.96 3.09
N ASP A 353 19.20 16.46 3.00
CA ASP A 353 19.99 16.85 4.16
C ASP A 353 19.28 17.95 5.00
N ARG A 354 18.64 18.92 4.32
CA ARG A 354 17.80 19.94 4.96
C ARG A 354 16.50 19.39 5.53
N ALA A 355 15.96 18.31 4.97
CA ALA A 355 14.76 17.67 5.49
C ALA A 355 15.03 16.85 6.76
N ASP A 356 16.29 16.48 7.03
CA ASP A 356 16.73 15.87 8.29
C ASP A 356 17.06 16.91 9.36
N GLU A 357 17.29 18.17 8.99
CA GLU A 357 17.28 19.28 9.94
C GLU A 357 15.86 19.45 10.52
N GLN A 358 15.75 19.43 11.84
CA GLN A 358 14.48 19.69 12.53
C GLN A 358 14.00 21.10 12.14
N PRO A 359 12.86 21.27 11.44
CA PRO A 359 12.40 22.60 11.00
C PRO A 359 12.16 23.55 12.16
N LEU A 360 11.87 23.01 13.35
CA LEU A 360 11.65 23.77 14.58
C LEU A 360 12.92 23.91 15.43
N GLY A 361 14.10 23.61 14.86
CA GLY A 361 15.36 23.61 15.58
C GLY A 361 15.41 22.50 16.64
N LYS A 362 16.14 22.75 17.74
CA LYS A 362 16.23 21.82 18.89
C LYS A 362 15.12 22.04 19.92
N ASP A 363 14.15 22.90 19.64
CA ASP A 363 13.06 23.19 20.56
C ASP A 363 12.19 21.94 20.72
N GLU A 364 11.97 21.51 21.97
CA GLU A 364 10.99 20.47 22.27
C GLU A 364 9.57 21.04 22.10
N ILE A 365 8.73 20.32 21.37
CA ILE A 365 7.39 20.75 20.99
C ILE A 365 6.34 19.95 21.75
N TYR A 366 5.33 20.62 22.29
CA TYR A 366 4.37 20.03 23.20
C TYR A 366 2.94 20.22 22.70
N LEU A 367 2.08 19.25 23.02
CA LEU A 367 0.64 19.41 22.94
C LEU A 367 0.16 20.13 24.21
N LEU A 368 -0.29 21.38 24.09
CA LEU A 368 -0.65 22.25 25.22
C LEU A 368 -2.13 22.59 25.16
N GLY A 369 -2.87 22.32 26.23
CA GLY A 369 -4.30 22.61 26.24
C GLY A 369 -4.96 22.38 27.59
N ASN A 370 -6.29 22.48 27.62
CA ASN A 370 -7.05 22.25 28.85
C ASN A 370 -6.87 20.83 29.42
N MET A 371 -6.44 19.84 28.60
CA MET A 371 -6.10 18.48 29.06
C MET A 371 -4.92 18.43 30.05
N ASN A 372 -4.01 19.40 30.01
CA ASN A 372 -2.79 19.43 30.82
C ASN A 372 -2.53 20.79 31.48
N ASP A 373 -3.60 21.58 31.65
CA ASP A 373 -3.54 22.94 32.19
C ASP A 373 -2.50 23.80 31.46
N TRP A 374 -2.55 23.75 30.13
CA TRP A 374 -1.68 24.51 29.23
C TRP A 374 -0.18 24.32 29.51
N GLY A 375 0.21 23.10 29.87
CA GLY A 375 1.60 22.73 30.16
C GLY A 375 2.02 22.83 31.63
N LYS A 376 1.16 23.32 32.53
CA LYS A 376 1.48 23.39 33.98
C LYS A 376 1.60 22.00 34.63
N LYS A 377 0.96 20.99 34.06
CA LYS A 377 1.08 19.59 34.50
C LYS A 377 2.20 18.87 33.74
N TRP A 378 3.44 19.29 33.98
CA TRP A 378 4.64 18.86 33.24
C TRP A 378 4.77 17.34 33.05
N SER A 379 4.53 16.54 34.09
CA SER A 379 4.70 15.07 34.06
C SER A 379 3.75 14.33 33.12
N ILE A 380 2.74 15.02 32.57
CA ILE A 380 1.74 14.43 31.67
C ILE A 380 1.56 15.22 30.37
N THR A 381 2.37 16.24 30.10
CA THR A 381 2.28 17.03 28.85
C THR A 381 2.92 16.24 27.70
N PRO A 382 2.16 15.83 26.66
CA PRO A 382 2.74 15.06 25.56
C PRO A 382 3.77 15.88 24.79
N CYS A 383 5.01 15.39 24.74
CA CYS A 383 6.07 15.91 23.88
C CYS A 383 6.02 15.21 22.52
N PHE A 384 6.20 15.97 21.46
CA PHE A 384 6.28 15.48 20.09
C PHE A 384 7.68 14.96 19.80
N GLU A 385 7.75 13.74 19.27
CA GLU A 385 8.99 13.14 18.78
C GLU A 385 9.19 13.47 17.30
N TYR A 386 10.38 13.92 16.92
CA TYR A 386 10.71 14.14 15.52
C TYR A 386 10.86 12.82 14.78
N LYS A 387 10.09 12.63 13.70
CA LYS A 387 10.08 11.42 12.87
C LYS A 387 10.84 11.58 11.55
N GLY A 388 11.52 12.72 11.35
CA GLY A 388 12.17 13.05 10.08
C GLY A 388 11.24 13.75 9.10
N LYS A 389 11.82 14.34 8.05
CA LYS A 389 11.08 14.99 6.93
C LYS A 389 10.07 16.04 7.38
N GLY A 390 10.35 16.76 8.46
CA GLY A 390 9.46 17.77 9.03
C GLY A 390 8.22 17.23 9.76
N VAL A 391 8.13 15.93 10.02
CA VAL A 391 7.00 15.33 10.74
C VAL A 391 7.35 15.10 12.21
N TYR A 392 6.41 15.49 13.07
CA TYR A 392 6.48 15.34 14.51
C TYR A 392 5.26 14.57 15.00
N GLU A 393 5.44 13.58 15.88
CA GLU A 393 4.34 12.76 16.40
C GLU A 393 4.26 12.75 17.93
N ALA A 394 3.06 12.86 18.47
CA ALA A 394 2.77 12.66 19.89
C ALA A 394 1.60 11.69 20.07
N LYS A 395 1.69 10.82 21.08
CA LYS A 395 0.60 9.91 21.46
C LYS A 395 -0.02 10.35 22.78
N VAL A 396 -1.34 10.43 22.83
CA VAL A 396 -2.08 10.87 24.01
C VAL A 396 -3.33 10.03 24.21
N THR A 397 -3.70 9.79 25.47
CA THR A 397 -5.01 9.22 25.82
C THR A 397 -5.90 10.34 26.31
N LEU A 398 -6.99 10.62 25.59
CA LEU A 398 -7.99 11.61 25.97
C LEU A 398 -9.27 10.91 26.45
N LYS A 399 -9.89 11.49 27.47
CA LYS A 399 -11.21 11.04 27.94
C LYS A 399 -12.31 11.67 27.10
N LYS A 400 -13.54 11.19 27.24
CA LYS A 400 -14.70 11.90 26.71
C LYS A 400 -14.70 13.38 27.14
N GLY A 401 -14.83 14.31 26.19
CA GLY A 401 -14.84 15.74 26.47
C GLY A 401 -14.51 16.63 25.28
N ILE A 402 -14.47 17.94 25.52
CA ILE A 402 -14.08 18.97 24.54
C ILE A 402 -12.75 19.56 24.96
N TYR A 403 -11.80 19.56 24.04
CA TYR A 403 -10.42 19.98 24.27
C TYR A 403 -10.09 21.21 23.46
N GLU A 404 -9.65 22.27 24.14
CA GLU A 404 -8.98 23.40 23.50
C GLU A 404 -7.48 23.23 23.64
N PHE A 405 -6.75 23.35 22.54
CA PHE A 405 -5.32 23.10 22.53
C PHE A 405 -4.57 23.87 21.44
N LYS A 406 -3.26 23.88 21.58
CA LYS A 406 -2.24 24.34 20.63
C LYS A 406 -1.05 23.41 20.65
N ILE A 407 -0.17 23.55 19.66
CA ILE A 407 1.10 22.86 19.63
C ILE A 407 2.21 23.92 19.69
N ALA A 408 3.05 23.88 20.72
CA ALA A 408 4.03 24.93 20.95
C ALA A 408 5.22 24.41 21.77
N PRO A 409 6.41 25.04 21.70
CA PRO A 409 7.44 24.87 22.70
C PRO A 409 7.02 25.50 24.04
N MET A 410 7.61 25.00 25.13
CA MET A 410 7.22 25.41 26.50
C MET A 410 7.51 26.89 26.80
N ASN A 411 8.44 27.49 26.06
CA ASN A 411 8.76 28.92 26.15
C ASN A 411 7.77 29.83 25.40
N TRP A 412 6.80 29.26 24.66
CA TRP A 412 5.80 29.97 23.86
C TRP A 412 6.39 31.01 22.89
N ASN A 413 7.60 30.77 22.36
CA ASN A 413 8.23 31.66 21.37
C ASN A 413 7.43 31.72 20.05
N PHE A 414 6.72 30.64 19.70
CA PHE A 414 5.68 30.53 18.69
C PHE A 414 4.63 29.50 19.14
N ASP A 415 3.51 29.44 18.46
CA ASP A 415 2.53 28.36 18.57
C ASP A 415 1.91 28.04 17.21
N PHE A 416 1.53 26.77 17.06
CA PHE A 416 0.66 26.29 16.00
C PHE A 416 -0.76 26.17 16.54
N GLY A 417 -1.67 26.91 15.94
CA GLY A 417 -3.09 26.85 16.25
C GLY A 417 -3.96 27.10 15.03
N ALA A 418 -5.21 27.44 15.26
CA ALA A 418 -6.23 27.50 14.23
C ALA A 418 -6.03 28.69 13.27
N ASN A 419 -6.28 28.46 11.99
CA ASN A 419 -6.53 29.53 11.02
C ASN A 419 -7.90 30.18 11.29
N PRO A 420 -8.14 31.43 10.84
CA PRO A 420 -9.44 32.07 10.95
C PRO A 420 -10.56 31.17 10.39
N ASN A 421 -11.59 30.90 11.20
CA ASN A 421 -12.75 30.06 10.89
C ASN A 421 -12.46 28.55 10.71
N GLN A 422 -11.29 28.07 11.17
CA GLN A 422 -10.91 26.64 11.13
C GLN A 422 -10.45 26.15 12.51
N GLU A 423 -11.27 26.40 13.53
CA GLU A 423 -10.94 26.05 14.92
C GLU A 423 -11.26 24.58 15.23
N LYS A 424 -12.29 24.01 14.60
CA LYS A 424 -12.72 22.63 14.84
C LYS A 424 -11.82 21.63 14.10
N VAL A 425 -11.26 20.68 14.84
CA VAL A 425 -10.52 19.53 14.31
C VAL A 425 -11.45 18.33 14.22
N VAL A 426 -11.40 17.63 13.09
CA VAL A 426 -12.11 16.38 12.83
C VAL A 426 -11.08 15.25 12.77
N LEU A 427 -11.36 14.14 13.47
CA LEU A 427 -10.48 12.96 13.41
C LEU A 427 -10.41 12.44 11.98
N GLU A 428 -9.24 11.92 11.60
CA GLU A 428 -8.98 11.36 10.27
C GLU A 428 -9.11 12.37 9.11
N GLU A 429 -9.15 13.67 9.42
CA GLU A 429 -9.03 14.76 8.45
C GLU A 429 -7.80 15.63 8.73
N LYS A 430 -7.18 16.17 7.67
CA LYS A 430 -6.07 17.10 7.79
C LYS A 430 -6.59 18.52 7.97
N ILE A 431 -6.00 19.25 8.92
CA ILE A 431 -6.28 20.67 9.13
C ILE A 431 -5.02 21.51 8.95
N SER A 432 -5.15 22.65 8.27
CA SER A 432 -4.06 23.63 8.14
C SER A 432 -3.93 24.48 9.40
N LEU A 433 -2.70 24.71 9.84
CA LEU A 433 -2.38 25.47 11.04
C LEU A 433 -1.77 26.83 10.70
N SER A 434 -1.91 27.78 11.61
CA SER A 434 -1.18 29.04 11.60
C SER A 434 0.00 28.95 12.59
N LYS A 435 1.22 29.21 12.11
CA LYS A 435 2.38 29.45 12.98
C LYS A 435 2.45 30.94 13.31
N ALA A 436 2.12 31.30 14.54
CA ALA A 436 2.18 32.67 15.02
C ALA A 436 2.46 32.68 16.52
N LYS A 437 2.76 33.84 17.08
CA LYS A 437 2.72 34.02 18.53
C LYS A 437 1.32 34.49 18.92
N GLY A 438 0.58 33.66 19.65
CA GLY A 438 -0.79 33.92 20.05
C GLY A 438 -1.84 33.61 18.99
N SER A 439 -1.72 32.49 18.25
CA SER A 439 -2.76 32.06 17.31
C SER A 439 -4.08 31.69 18.01
N LYS A 440 -5.13 31.34 17.28
CA LYS A 440 -6.38 30.85 17.90
C LYS A 440 -6.22 29.40 18.37
N ASN A 441 -6.99 29.00 19.38
CA ASN A 441 -7.00 27.62 19.85
C ASN A 441 -7.67 26.70 18.82
N LEU A 442 -7.19 25.45 18.73
CA LEU A 442 -7.88 24.36 18.08
C LEU A 442 -8.85 23.71 19.07
N THR A 443 -9.96 23.18 18.57
CA THR A 443 -10.99 22.52 19.37
C THR A 443 -11.23 21.10 18.84
N LEU A 444 -11.13 20.10 19.72
CA LEU A 444 -11.38 18.69 19.42
C LEU A 444 -12.41 18.12 20.39
N GLU A 445 -13.47 17.52 19.85
CA GLU A 445 -14.49 16.83 20.62
C GLU A 445 -14.26 15.32 20.57
N ILE A 446 -14.28 14.67 21.74
CA ILE A 446 -14.04 13.25 21.93
C ILE A 446 -15.28 12.62 22.57
N GLU A 447 -15.93 11.71 21.86
CA GLU A 447 -17.21 11.10 22.27
C GLU A 447 -17.06 9.99 23.33
N ASN A 448 -15.89 9.35 23.38
CA ASN A 448 -15.52 8.27 24.29
C ASN A 448 -14.01 8.23 24.47
N ASP A 449 -13.50 7.60 25.53
CA ASP A 449 -12.07 7.55 25.82
C ASP A 449 -11.28 6.94 24.65
N LEU A 450 -10.28 7.67 24.15
CA LEU A 450 -9.51 7.29 22.95
C LEU A 450 -8.00 7.45 23.18
N LYS A 451 -7.24 6.50 22.65
CA LYS A 451 -5.81 6.67 22.37
C LYS A 451 -5.68 7.29 20.99
N LEU A 452 -4.96 8.41 20.91
CA LEU A 452 -4.81 9.19 19.69
C LEU A 452 -3.34 9.38 19.37
N LYS A 453 -3.04 9.43 18.07
CA LYS A 453 -1.76 9.90 17.53
C LYS A 453 -1.99 11.23 16.83
N PHE A 454 -1.28 12.25 17.30
CA PHE A 454 -1.20 13.57 16.70
C PHE A 454 0.03 13.59 15.79
N SER A 455 -0.17 13.95 14.53
CA SER A 455 0.90 14.07 13.52
C SER A 455 0.92 15.51 13.02
N LEU A 456 1.93 16.27 13.45
CA LEU A 456 2.22 17.62 12.99
C LEU A 456 3.20 17.53 11.82
N ASP A 457 2.82 18.06 10.66
CA ASP A 457 3.67 18.18 9.48
C ASP A 457 4.06 19.65 9.31
N VAL A 458 5.36 19.94 9.51
CA VAL A 458 6.00 21.25 9.32
C VAL A 458 7.11 21.17 8.26
N SER A 459 7.01 20.22 7.32
CA SER A 459 7.89 20.17 6.14
C SER A 459 7.90 21.49 5.35
N ASN A 460 6.83 22.28 5.47
CA ASN A 460 6.81 23.71 5.18
C ASN A 460 6.16 24.46 6.36
N GLU A 461 6.96 25.19 7.14
CA GLU A 461 6.50 25.93 8.32
C GLU A 461 5.38 26.94 8.04
N LYS A 462 5.29 27.48 6.81
CA LYS A 462 4.24 28.43 6.41
C LYS A 462 2.91 27.76 6.07
N SER A 463 2.92 26.45 5.90
CA SER A 463 1.74 25.64 5.57
C SER A 463 1.69 24.38 6.42
N ALA A 464 1.90 24.53 7.72
CA ALA A 464 1.88 23.41 8.66
C ALA A 464 0.50 22.75 8.70
N THR A 465 0.46 21.42 8.85
CA THR A 465 -0.81 20.69 8.98
C THR A 465 -0.81 19.77 10.20
N LEU A 466 -2.00 19.54 10.75
CA LEU A 466 -2.23 18.56 11.80
C LEU A 466 -3.14 17.45 11.28
N TYR A 467 -2.79 16.22 11.62
CA TYR A 467 -3.61 15.03 11.37
C TYR A 467 -3.72 14.22 12.66
N ILE A 468 -4.93 13.85 13.05
CA ILE A 468 -5.19 13.11 14.29
C ILE A 468 -5.93 11.82 13.96
N VAL A 469 -5.39 10.69 14.41
CA VAL A 469 -5.99 9.36 14.22
C VAL A 469 -6.05 8.57 15.51
N LYS A 470 -6.95 7.59 15.57
CA LYS A 470 -6.97 6.59 16.63
C LYS A 470 -5.67 5.77 16.56
N ASN A 471 -4.96 5.66 17.68
CA ASN A 471 -3.68 4.95 17.80
C ASN A 471 -3.84 3.52 18.28
#